data_AF-A0A920KF79-F1
#
_entry.id   AF-A0A920KF79-F1
#
_cell.length_a   1.000
_cell.length_b   1.000
_cell.length_c   1.000
_cell.angle_alpha   90.00
_cell.angle_beta   90.00
_cell.angle_gamma   90.00
#
_symmetry.space_group_name_H-M   'P 1'
#
loop_
_entity.id
_entity.type
_entity.pdbx_description
1 polymer ?
#
loop_
_entity_poly.entity_id
_entity_poly.type
_entity_poly.pdbx_seq_one_letter_code
_entity_poly.pdbx_strand_id
1 'polypeptide(L)'
;MKGNHLLLSDVGAEYHGYTADVTRTMPVDGKFSKEEKIIYDIVLEAQDKAIEACVPGNPFYITNTIATTVISQRLQELGLIKSPFEIRRYFMHGTSII
;
A
#
# COMPACT_ATOMS: atom_id res chain seq x y z
N MET A 1 4.46 22.84 -3.46
CA MET A 1 4.87 21.97 -2.33
C MET A 1 6.34 22.28 -2.02
N LYS A 2 6.75 22.32 -0.75
CA LYS A 2 8.14 22.64 -0.34
C LYS A 2 8.53 21.74 0.84
N GLY A 3 9.76 21.21 0.85
CA GLY A 3 10.32 20.45 1.97
C GLY A 3 10.26 18.92 1.83
N ASN A 4 10.68 18.24 2.89
CA ASN A 4 10.79 16.78 3.03
C ASN A 4 9.39 16.16 3.24
N HIS A 5 8.58 16.18 2.17
CA HIS A 5 7.22 15.67 2.16
C HIS A 5 7.00 14.72 0.98
N LEU A 6 6.09 13.77 1.16
CA LEU A 6 5.56 12.94 0.09
C LEU A 6 4.29 13.57 -0.51
N LEU A 7 4.14 13.44 -1.83
CA LEU A 7 2.88 13.62 -2.55
C LEU A 7 2.24 12.25 -2.74
N LEU A 8 1.02 12.08 -2.23
CA LEU A 8 0.12 10.98 -2.60
C LEU A 8 -0.88 11.52 -3.63
N SER A 9 -0.87 10.94 -4.82
CA SER A 9 -1.75 11.27 -5.93
C SER A 9 -2.65 10.08 -6.22
N ASP A 10 -3.93 10.22 -5.89
CA ASP A 10 -4.99 9.26 -6.21
C ASP A 10 -5.83 9.85 -7.34
N VAL A 11 -5.73 9.24 -8.52
CA VAL A 11 -6.30 9.80 -9.75
C VAL A 11 -6.99 8.72 -10.57
N GLY A 12 -8.15 9.10 -11.11
CA GLY A 12 -8.89 8.29 -12.06
C GLY A 12 -8.95 8.94 -13.43
N ALA A 13 -9.12 8.13 -14.46
CA ALA A 13 -9.46 8.56 -15.81
C ALA A 13 -10.63 7.73 -16.33
N GLU A 14 -11.49 8.33 -17.15
CA GLU A 14 -12.60 7.63 -17.80
C GLU A 14 -12.46 7.72 -19.32
N TYR A 15 -12.64 6.58 -19.99
CA TYR A 15 -12.65 6.51 -21.45
C TYR A 15 -13.73 5.54 -21.94
N HIS A 16 -14.71 6.07 -22.68
CA HIS A 16 -15.88 5.30 -23.17
C HIS A 16 -16.58 4.46 -22.10
N GLY A 17 -16.71 5.00 -20.88
CA GLY A 17 -17.35 4.31 -19.74
C GLY A 17 -16.47 3.29 -19.00
N TYR A 18 -15.21 3.10 -19.41
CA TYR A 18 -14.21 2.34 -18.65
C TYR A 18 -13.40 3.28 -17.77
N THR A 19 -13.10 2.86 -16.55
CA THR A 19 -12.31 3.64 -15.59
C THR A 19 -10.91 3.05 -15.40
N ALA A 20 -9.91 3.93 -15.35
CA ALA A 20 -8.61 3.65 -14.76
C ALA A 20 -8.59 4.29 -13.36
N ASP A 21 -7.99 3.61 -12.39
CA ASP A 21 -7.86 4.05 -11.00
C ASP A 21 -6.43 3.77 -10.55
N VAL A 22 -5.68 4.83 -10.25
CA VAL A 22 -4.25 4.76 -9.98
C VAL A 22 -3.85 5.69 -8.85
N THR A 23 -3.30 5.10 -7.78
CA THR A 23 -2.60 5.84 -6.73
C THR A 23 -1.08 5.75 -6.92
N ARG A 24 -0.36 6.87 -6.74
CA ARG A 24 1.11 6.93 -6.68
C ARG A 24 1.57 7.84 -5.54
N THR A 25 2.64 7.44 -4.86
CA THR A 25 3.28 8.23 -3.79
C THR A 25 4.73 8.52 -4.16
N MET A 26 5.16 9.78 -4.10
CA MET A 26 6.50 10.21 -4.51
C MET A 26 7.02 11.38 -3.67
N PRO A 27 8.34 11.51 -3.45
CA PRO A 27 8.92 12.64 -2.73
C PRO A 27 8.82 13.92 -3.57
N VAL A 28 8.38 15.00 -2.94
CA VAL A 28 8.18 16.31 -3.61
C VAL A 28 9.50 16.87 -4.16
N ASP A 29 10.60 16.62 -3.46
CA ASP A 29 11.95 17.06 -3.84
C ASP A 29 12.70 16.02 -4.71
N GLY A 30 12.02 14.93 -5.08
CA GLY A 30 12.54 13.88 -5.95
C GLY A 30 13.43 12.85 -5.26
N LYS A 31 13.64 12.92 -3.94
CA LYS A 31 14.45 11.93 -3.20
C LYS A 31 13.74 11.49 -1.92
N PHE A 32 13.58 10.18 -1.76
CA PHE A 32 13.09 9.64 -0.50
C PHE A 32 14.14 9.84 0.60
N SER A 33 13.69 10.35 1.75
CA SER A 33 14.41 10.18 3.00
C SER A 33 14.45 8.71 3.42
N LYS A 34 15.28 8.39 4.42
CA LYS A 34 15.44 7.02 4.91
C LYS A 34 14.11 6.47 5.44
N GLU A 35 13.40 7.26 6.24
CA GLU A 35 12.14 6.89 6.88
C GLU A 35 11.01 6.74 5.84
N GLU A 36 10.91 7.66 4.88
CA GLU A 36 9.92 7.55 3.80
C GLU A 36 10.15 6.31 2.94
N LYS A 37 11.42 6.02 2.61
CA LYS A 37 11.78 4.83 1.83
C LYS A 37 11.41 3.54 2.55
N ILE A 38 11.64 3.46 3.87
CA ILE A 38 11.26 2.29 4.68
C ILE A 38 9.76 2.01 4.54
N ILE A 39 8.91 3.01 4.73
CA ILE A 39 7.46 2.83 4.62
C ILE A 39 7.04 2.53 3.18
N TYR A 40 7.64 3.21 2.19
CA TYR A 40 7.36 2.96 0.78
C TYR A 40 7.66 1.51 0.38
N ASP A 41 8.83 1.00 0.75
CA ASP A 41 9.26 -0.36 0.42
C ASP A 41 8.36 -1.41 1.07
N ILE A 42 7.82 -1.16 2.27
CA ILE A 42 6.83 -2.04 2.93
C ILE A 42 5.53 -2.10 2.13
N VAL A 43 5.01 -0.96 1.68
CA VAL A 43 3.78 -0.90 0.88
C VAL A 43 3.99 -1.55 -0.48
N LEU A 44 5.14 -1.32 -1.12
CA LEU A 44 5.51 -1.94 -2.39
C LEU A 44 5.59 -3.46 -2.27
N GLU A 45 6.27 -3.97 -1.24
CA GLU A 45 6.36 -5.41 -0.97
C GLU A 45 4.96 -6.05 -0.77
N ALA A 46 4.09 -5.38 -0.03
CA ALA A 46 2.73 -5.84 0.20
C ALA A 46 1.90 -5.85 -1.09
N GLN A 47 2.06 -4.82 -1.94
CA GLN A 47 1.40 -4.72 -3.24
C GLN A 47 1.87 -5.83 -4.20
N ASP A 48 3.18 -6.01 -4.35
CA ASP A 48 3.76 -7.00 -5.27
C ASP A 48 3.29 -8.41 -4.91
N LYS A 49 3.37 -8.79 -3.63
CA LYS A 49 2.89 -10.10 -3.16
C LYS A 49 1.38 -10.29 -3.32
N ALA A 50 0.59 -9.22 -3.13
CA ALA A 50 -0.85 -9.30 -3.35
C ALA A 50 -1.19 -9.46 -4.84
N ILE A 51 -0.48 -8.78 -5.74
CA ILE A 51 -0.63 -8.90 -7.19
C ILE A 51 -0.26 -10.32 -7.67
N GLU A 52 0.80 -10.91 -7.14
CA GLU A 52 1.19 -12.30 -7.45
C GLU A 52 0.07 -13.31 -7.12
N ALA A 53 -0.77 -13.01 -6.12
CA ALA A 53 -1.90 -13.86 -5.74
C ALA A 53 -3.15 -13.66 -6.60
N CYS A 54 -3.18 -12.66 -7.50
CA CYS A 54 -4.28 -12.39 -8.42
C CYS A 54 -4.28 -13.36 -9.60
N VAL A 55 -4.46 -14.66 -9.31
CA VAL A 55 -4.51 -15.74 -10.30
C VAL A 55 -5.84 -16.50 -10.22
N PRO A 56 -6.28 -17.14 -11.33
CA PRO A 56 -7.51 -17.94 -11.32
C PRO A 56 -7.49 -19.02 -10.24
N GLY A 57 -8.62 -19.18 -9.53
CA GLY A 57 -8.80 -20.18 -8.49
C GLY A 57 -8.53 -19.68 -7.07
N ASN A 58 -7.81 -18.57 -6.90
CA ASN A 58 -7.64 -17.96 -5.58
C ASN A 58 -8.89 -17.20 -5.13
N PRO A 59 -9.24 -17.22 -3.83
CA PRO A 59 -10.35 -16.44 -3.32
C PRO A 59 -10.00 -14.95 -3.33
N PHE A 60 -10.97 -14.09 -3.66
CA PHE A 60 -10.76 -12.65 -3.79
C PHE A 60 -10.08 -12.01 -2.56
N TYR A 61 -10.50 -12.38 -1.35
CA TYR A 61 -9.99 -11.81 -0.10
C TYR A 61 -8.51 -12.17 0.18
N ILE A 62 -7.90 -13.09 -0.57
CA ILE A 62 -6.51 -13.51 -0.34
C ILE A 62 -5.54 -12.35 -0.47
N THR A 63 -5.79 -11.42 -1.40
CA THR A 63 -4.94 -10.26 -1.67
C THR A 63 -4.86 -9.35 -0.44
N ASN A 64 -6.02 -9.09 0.18
CA ASN A 64 -6.13 -8.32 1.40
C ASN A 64 -5.45 -9.04 2.57
N THR A 65 -5.65 -10.35 2.71
CA THR A 65 -4.97 -11.16 3.74
C THR A 65 -3.45 -11.09 3.59
N ILE A 66 -2.93 -11.22 2.37
CA ILE A 66 -1.48 -11.15 2.11
C ILE A 66 -0.93 -9.77 2.43
N ALA A 67 -1.53 -8.70 1.90
CA ALA A 67 -1.03 -7.35 2.11
C ALA A 67 -1.05 -6.95 3.60
N THR A 68 -2.17 -7.21 4.29
CA THR A 68 -2.28 -6.91 5.73
C THR A 68 -1.31 -7.75 6.57
N THR A 69 -1.03 -9.00 6.16
CA THR A 69 -0.01 -9.83 6.83
C THR A 69 1.38 -9.23 6.68
N VAL A 70 1.77 -8.85 5.46
CA VAL A 70 3.08 -8.25 5.18
C VAL A 70 3.25 -6.94 5.94
N ILE A 71 2.29 -6.01 5.82
CA ILE A 71 2.34 -4.71 6.51
C ILE A 71 2.41 -4.91 8.02
N SER A 72 1.59 -5.81 8.59
CA SER A 72 1.58 -6.11 10.01
C SER A 72 2.93 -6.63 10.51
N GLN A 73 3.56 -7.56 9.78
CA GLN A 73 4.87 -8.09 10.12
C GLN A 73 5.93 -6.99 10.11
N ARG A 74 5.96 -6.18 9.05
CA ARG A 74 6.94 -5.10 8.90
C ARG A 74 6.78 -4.00 9.94
N LEU A 75 5.55 -3.62 10.28
CA LEU A 75 5.30 -2.63 11.34
C LEU A 75 5.69 -3.16 12.73
N GLN A 76 5.57 -4.48 12.98
CA GLN A 76 6.09 -5.11 14.20
C GLN A 76 7.63 -5.10 14.25
N GLU A 77 8.29 -5.39 13.13
CA GLU A 77 9.76 -5.34 13.02
C GLU A 77 10.30 -3.92 13.30
N LEU A 78 9.58 -2.88 12.86
CA LEU A 78 9.90 -1.49 13.15
C LEU A 78 9.52 -1.05 14.58
N GLY A 79 8.85 -1.90 15.36
CA GLY A 79 8.38 -1.59 16.71
C GLY A 79 7.21 -0.59 16.75
N LEU A 80 6.53 -0.36 15.62
CA LEU A 80 5.40 0.58 15.51
C LEU A 80 4.09 -0.02 16.04
N ILE A 81 3.96 -1.34 15.98
CA ILE A 81 2.85 -2.08 16.59
C ILE A 81 3.38 -3.26 17.41
N LYS A 82 2.62 -3.66 18.43
CA LYS A 82 2.95 -4.80 19.31
C LYS A 82 2.16 -6.06 18.99
N SER A 83 1.10 -5.92 18.20
CA SER A 83 0.20 -7.01 17.85
C SER A 83 -0.38 -6.78 16.46
N PRO A 84 -0.63 -7.85 15.67
CA PRO A 84 -1.25 -7.73 14.35
C PRO A 84 -2.59 -6.99 14.34
N PHE A 85 -3.35 -7.01 15.43
CA PHE A 85 -4.63 -6.32 15.53
C PHE A 85 -4.52 -4.79 15.53
N GLU A 86 -3.33 -4.26 15.83
CA GLU A 86 -3.08 -2.81 15.84
C GLU A 86 -2.84 -2.25 14.43
N ILE A 87 -2.73 -3.10 13.40
CA ILE A 87 -2.49 -2.66 12.01
C ILE A 87 -3.54 -1.65 11.53
N ARG A 88 -4.79 -1.75 12.02
CA ARG A 88 -5.87 -0.82 11.64
C ARG A 88 -5.60 0.64 12.02
N ARG A 89 -4.62 0.92 12.89
CA ARG A 89 -4.14 2.29 13.15
C ARG A 89 -3.44 2.91 11.92
N TYR A 90 -2.85 2.08 11.06
CA TYR A 90 -2.03 2.49 9.92
C TYR A 90 -2.63 2.08 8.56
N PHE A 91 -3.34 0.96 8.50
CA PHE A 91 -3.98 0.44 7.28
C PHE A 91 -5.42 0.03 7.59
N MET A 92 -6.37 0.93 7.29
CA MET A 92 -7.75 0.87 7.79
C MET A 92 -8.80 0.53 6.73
N HIS A 93 -8.40 0.46 5.46
CA HIS A 93 -9.26 0.14 4.32
C HIS A 93 -8.91 -1.25 3.75
N GLY A 94 -9.74 -1.75 2.83
CA GLY A 94 -9.43 -2.96 2.07
C GLY A 94 -8.43 -2.67 0.95
N THR A 95 -7.67 -3.68 0.50
CA THR A 95 -6.77 -3.56 -0.65
C THR A 95 -7.48 -3.49 -1.99
N SER A 96 -8.69 -4.04 -2.07
CA SER A 96 -9.50 -4.10 -3.28
C SER A 96 -10.96 -4.04 -2.89
N ILE A 97 -11.74 -3.30 -3.68
CA ILE A 97 -13.19 -3.22 -3.57
C ILE A 97 -13.75 -3.88 -4.83
N ILE A 98 -14.45 -5.02 -4.67
CA ILE A 98 -15.42 -5.67 -5.56
C ILE A 98 -15.84 -6.99 -4.88
#